data_AF-A0A3N5EA43-F1
#
_entry.id   AF-A0A3N5EA43-F1
#
_cell.length_a   1.000
_cell.length_b   1.000
_cell.length_c   1.000
_cell.angle_alpha   90.00
_cell.angle_beta   90.00
_cell.angle_gamma   90.00
#
_symmetry.space_group_name_H-M   'P 1'
#
loop_
_entity.id
_entity.type
_entity.pdbx_description
1 polymer ?
#
loop_
_entity_poly.entity_id
_entity_poly.type
_entity_poly.pdbx_seq_one_letter_code
_entity_poly.pdbx_strand_id
1 'polypeptide(L)'
;MHFDIFGQVDTGHAGALNVHLVVLQILRWAHFFFGIAWIGHLYYFNFVQAHAEKALDGPMKKIVVPNFRGRAIWWFRMGAMVTFLTGLAYILYEELIAYRTNFSGW
;
A
#
# COMPACT_ATOMS: atom_id res chain seq x y z
N MET A 1 -2.91 49.81 -6.45
CA MET A 1 -3.27 48.42 -6.08
C MET A 1 -2.51 47.51 -7.04
N HIS A 2 -1.30 47.11 -6.63
CA HIS A 2 -0.41 46.22 -7.38
C HIS A 2 -0.83 44.79 -7.00
N PHE A 3 -1.43 44.07 -7.94
CA PHE A 3 -1.93 42.72 -7.72
C PHE A 3 -0.77 41.74 -7.94
N ASP A 4 -0.12 41.33 -6.86
CA ASP A 4 0.90 40.27 -6.86
C ASP A 4 0.26 38.86 -6.99
N ILE A 5 -0.57 38.67 -8.02
CA ILE A 5 -1.25 37.39 -8.32
C ILE A 5 -0.25 36.30 -8.79
N PHE A 6 1.01 36.67 -9.05
CA PHE A 6 2.10 35.75 -9.39
C PHE A 6 3.18 35.63 -8.30
N GLY A 7 2.88 36.10 -7.09
CA GLY A 7 3.84 36.23 -5.99
C GLY A 7 4.18 34.98 -5.19
N GLN A 8 3.93 33.76 -5.70
CA GLN A 8 4.47 32.53 -5.11
C GLN A 8 4.40 31.34 -6.08
N VAL A 9 5.04 31.45 -7.25
CA VAL A 9 5.62 30.23 -7.83
C VAL A 9 6.98 30.09 -7.16
N ASP A 10 7.00 29.39 -6.02
CA ASP A 10 8.25 28.92 -5.44
C ASP A 10 8.89 27.98 -6.47
N THR A 11 9.74 28.53 -7.33
CA THR A 11 10.68 27.78 -8.16
C THR A 11 11.82 27.25 -7.29
N GLY A 12 11.49 26.60 -6.18
CA GLY A 12 12.38 25.75 -5.42
C GLY A 12 12.08 24.31 -5.80
N HIS A 13 13.01 23.67 -6.52
CA HIS A 13 13.05 22.23 -6.86
C HIS A 13 12.38 21.77 -8.17
N ALA A 14 12.26 22.64 -9.17
CA ALA A 14 12.17 22.17 -10.56
C ALA A 14 13.52 21.53 -10.97
N GLY A 15 13.68 20.21 -10.77
CA GLY A 15 14.73 19.43 -11.44
C GLY A 15 15.74 18.68 -10.56
N ALA A 16 15.75 18.83 -9.24
CA ALA A 16 16.56 17.98 -8.37
C ALA A 16 15.71 16.79 -7.89
N LEU A 17 16.05 15.58 -8.35
CA LEU A 17 15.46 14.33 -7.87
C LEU A 17 15.88 14.15 -6.40
N ASN A 18 15.10 14.71 -5.49
CA ASN A 18 15.34 14.55 -4.07
C ASN A 18 15.05 13.09 -3.72
N VAL A 19 16.12 12.33 -3.47
CA VAL A 19 16.06 10.89 -3.19
C VAL A 19 15.07 10.57 -2.08
N HIS A 20 14.93 11.47 -1.09
CA HIS A 20 13.95 11.33 -0.02
C HIS A 20 12.50 11.37 -0.52
N LEU A 21 12.18 12.31 -1.41
CA LEU A 21 10.84 12.43 -1.99
C LEU A 21 10.53 11.22 -2.88
N VAL A 22 11.51 10.74 -3.65
CA VAL A 22 11.35 9.55 -4.50
C VAL A 22 11.07 8.31 -3.65
N VAL A 23 11.83 8.11 -2.56
CA VAL A 23 11.64 6.98 -1.64
C VAL A 23 10.27 7.03 -0.97
N LEU A 24 9.87 8.18 -0.42
CA LEU A 24 8.54 8.38 0.18
C LEU A 24 7.43 8.10 -0.83
N GLN A 25 7.60 8.55 -2.08
CA GLN A 25 6.61 8.36 -3.13
C GLN A 25 6.45 6.88 -3.51
N ILE A 26 7.55 6.14 -3.59
CA ILE A 26 7.55 4.70 -3.87
C ILE A 26 6.90 3.94 -2.70
N LEU A 27 7.29 4.23 -1.45
CA LEU A 27 6.72 3.58 -0.26
C LEU A 27 5.20 3.79 -0.17
N ARG A 28 4.73 5.02 -0.46
CA ARG A 28 3.30 5.34 -0.50
C ARG A 28 2.54 4.54 -1.56
N TRP A 29 3.05 4.50 -2.79
CA TRP A 29 2.40 3.75 -3.87
C TRP A 29 2.47 2.24 -3.64
N ALA A 30 3.57 1.72 -3.10
CA ALA A 30 3.68 0.34 -2.68
C ALA A 30 2.60 0.00 -1.64
N HIS A 31 2.46 0.84 -0.60
CA HIS A 31 1.42 0.65 0.42
C HIS A 31 0.01 0.59 -0.18
N PHE A 32 -0.34 1.51 -1.08
CA PHE A 32 -1.64 1.48 -1.74
C PHE A 32 -1.82 0.25 -2.63
N PHE A 33 -0.82 -0.13 -3.41
CA PHE A 33 -0.90 -1.29 -4.30
C PHE A 33 -1.12 -2.59 -3.51
N PHE A 34 -0.33 -2.83 -2.47
CA PHE A 34 -0.47 -4.00 -1.63
C PHE A 34 -1.74 -3.95 -0.77
N GLY A 35 -2.16 -2.76 -0.34
CA GLY A 35 -3.42 -2.54 0.37
C GLY A 35 -4.64 -2.91 -0.50
N ILE A 36 -4.65 -2.48 -1.76
CA ILE A 36 -5.70 -2.85 -2.73
C ILE A 36 -5.72 -4.36 -2.94
N ALA A 37 -4.55 -4.99 -3.12
CA ALA A 37 -4.46 -6.44 -3.27
C ALA A 37 -4.98 -7.19 -2.02
N TRP A 38 -4.67 -6.69 -0.83
CA TRP A 38 -5.13 -7.25 0.44
C TRP A 38 -6.65 -7.15 0.61
N ILE A 39 -7.21 -5.96 0.40
CA ILE A 39 -8.67 -5.73 0.45
C ILE A 39 -9.38 -6.54 -0.65
N GLY A 40 -8.81 -6.63 -1.85
CA GLY A 40 -9.32 -7.48 -2.93
C GLY A 40 -9.46 -8.95 -2.53
N HIS A 41 -8.48 -9.50 -1.79
CA HIS A 41 -8.56 -10.85 -1.25
C HIS A 41 -9.66 -10.99 -0.19
N LEU A 42 -9.88 -9.98 0.67
CA LEU A 42 -11.02 -10.00 1.60
C LEU A 42 -12.34 -10.09 0.84
N TYR A 43 -12.53 -9.30 -0.20
CA TYR A 43 -13.75 -9.33 -0.98
C TYR A 43 -13.94 -10.67 -1.71
N TYR A 44 -12.86 -11.25 -2.24
CA TYR A 44 -12.91 -12.58 -2.83
C TYR A 44 -13.38 -13.64 -1.83
N PHE A 45 -12.85 -13.64 -0.61
CA PHE A 45 -13.26 -14.60 0.43
C PHE A 45 -14.69 -14.40 0.90
N ASN A 46 -15.09 -13.15 1.14
CA ASN A 46 -16.42 -12.83 1.67
C ASN A 46 -17.53 -13.03 0.64
N PHE A 47 -17.31 -12.64 -0.62
CA PHE A 47 -18.37 -12.65 -1.64
C PHE A 47 -18.27 -13.83 -2.61
N VAL A 48 -17.09 -14.20 -3.08
CA VAL A 48 -16.97 -15.25 -4.11
C VAL A 48 -16.81 -16.63 -3.47
N GLN A 49 -15.80 -16.79 -2.61
CA GLN A 49 -15.46 -18.09 -2.06
C GLN A 49 -16.55 -18.66 -1.15
N ALA A 50 -17.11 -17.84 -0.24
CA ALA A 50 -18.15 -18.29 0.68
C ALA A 50 -19.43 -18.78 -0.04
N HIS A 51 -19.75 -18.24 -1.21
CA HIS A 51 -20.91 -18.65 -2.00
C HIS A 51 -20.57 -19.86 -2.89
N ALA A 52 -19.40 -19.85 -3.53
CA ALA A 52 -18.92 -20.99 -4.32
C ALA A 52 -18.84 -22.27 -3.49
N GLU A 53 -18.41 -22.18 -2.23
CA GLU A 53 -18.38 -23.34 -1.34
C GLU A 53 -19.78 -23.83 -0.95
N LYS A 54 -20.80 -22.98 -0.87
CA LYS A 54 -22.17 -23.47 -0.60
C LYS A 54 -22.70 -24.31 -1.76
N ALA A 55 -22.33 -23.98 -2.99
CA ALA A 55 -22.79 -24.66 -4.21
C ALA A 55 -22.04 -25.98 -4.54
N LEU A 56 -20.90 -26.26 -3.90
CA LEU A 56 -20.10 -27.47 -4.19
C LEU A 56 -20.57 -28.70 -3.40
N ASP A 57 -20.58 -29.87 -4.05
CA ASP A 57 -20.87 -31.15 -3.39
C ASP A 57 -19.70 -31.60 -2.48
N GLY A 58 -20.00 -32.37 -1.43
CA GLY A 58 -19.07 -32.78 -0.38
C GLY A 58 -17.74 -33.40 -0.85
N PRO A 59 -17.72 -34.28 -1.88
CA PRO A 59 -16.49 -34.83 -2.43
C PRO A 59 -15.65 -33.78 -3.17
N MET A 60 -16.31 -32.88 -3.89
CA MET A 60 -15.66 -31.84 -4.70
C MET A 60 -15.04 -30.74 -3.82
N LYS A 61 -15.70 -30.40 -2.70
CA LYS A 61 -15.16 -29.49 -1.67
C LYS A 61 -13.81 -29.94 -1.14
N LYS A 62 -13.63 -31.24 -0.88
CA LYS A 62 -12.37 -31.78 -0.33
C LYS A 62 -11.19 -31.64 -1.29
N ILE A 63 -11.44 -31.54 -2.59
CA ILE A 63 -10.39 -31.38 -3.60
C ILE A 63 -10.18 -29.90 -3.92
N VAL A 64 -11.25 -29.13 -4.10
CA VAL A 64 -11.20 -27.74 -4.57
C VAL A 64 -10.80 -26.78 -3.44
N VAL A 65 -11.37 -26.91 -2.25
CA VAL A 65 -11.15 -25.95 -1.16
C VAL A 65 -9.66 -25.87 -0.76
N PRO A 66 -8.93 -26.98 -0.51
CA PRO A 66 -7.52 -26.90 -0.12
C PRO A 66 -6.63 -26.27 -1.20
N ASN A 67 -6.90 -26.56 -2.48
CA ASN A 67 -6.11 -26.07 -3.60
C ASN A 67 -6.25 -24.56 -3.83
N PHE A 68 -7.47 -24.02 -3.74
CA PHE A 68 -7.71 -22.59 -3.97
C PHE A 68 -7.60 -21.76 -2.68
N ARG A 69 -8.16 -22.23 -1.56
CA ARG A 69 -8.13 -21.52 -0.28
C ARG A 69 -6.72 -21.44 0.30
N GLY A 70 -5.96 -22.53 0.23
CA GLY A 70 -4.62 -22.60 0.82
C GLY A 70 -3.68 -21.56 0.20
N ARG A 71 -3.68 -21.45 -1.14
CA ARG A 71 -2.87 -20.46 -1.86
C ARG A 71 -3.37 -19.03 -1.62
N ALA A 72 -4.67 -18.82 -1.67
CA ALA A 72 -5.24 -17.49 -1.47
C ALA A 72 -4.98 -16.94 -0.05
N ILE A 73 -5.01 -17.79 1.00
CA ILE A 73 -4.68 -17.36 2.37
C ILE A 73 -3.21 -17.00 2.51
N TRP A 74 -2.31 -17.73 1.83
CA TRP A 74 -0.89 -17.38 1.85
C TRP A 74 -0.66 -15.99 1.23
N TRP A 75 -1.26 -15.72 0.07
CA TRP A 75 -1.22 -14.40 -0.58
C TRP A 75 -1.91 -13.32 0.25
N PHE A 76 -3.01 -13.64 0.93
CA PHE A 76 -3.69 -12.73 1.85
C PHE A 76 -2.79 -12.33 3.02
N ARG A 77 -2.12 -13.29 3.65
CA ARG A 77 -1.19 -13.05 4.76
C ARG A 77 0.00 -12.19 4.31
N MET A 78 0.60 -12.54 3.18
CA MET A 78 1.72 -11.77 2.63
C MET A 78 1.27 -10.37 2.17
N GLY A 79 0.09 -10.22 1.56
CA GLY A 79 -0.46 -8.92 1.18
C GLY A 79 -0.73 -8.01 2.38
N ALA A 80 -1.31 -8.56 3.46
CA ALA A 80 -1.50 -7.83 4.72
C ALA A 80 -0.15 -7.41 5.34
N MET A 81 0.82 -8.33 5.37
CA MET A 81 2.14 -8.08 5.95
C MET A 81 2.92 -7.04 5.15
N VAL A 82 2.90 -7.09 3.82
CA VAL A 82 3.60 -6.10 2.98
C VAL A 82 2.92 -4.73 3.08
N THR A 83 1.59 -4.67 3.16
CA THR A 83 0.88 -3.40 3.41
C THR A 83 1.28 -2.81 4.77
N PHE A 84 1.32 -3.63 5.83
CA PHE A 84 1.76 -3.20 7.14
C PHE A 84 3.23 -2.74 7.15
N LEU A 85 4.14 -3.53 6.57
CA LEU A 85 5.57 -3.21 6.53
C LEU A 85 5.87 -1.96 5.72
N THR A 86 5.21 -1.76 4.57
CA THR A 86 5.38 -0.54 3.76
C THR A 86 4.84 0.70 4.48
N GLY A 87 3.73 0.59 5.21
CA GLY A 87 3.19 1.68 6.01
C GLY A 87 4.08 2.02 7.21
N LEU A 88 4.57 0.99 7.91
CA LEU A 88 5.52 1.17 9.01
C LEU A 88 6.85 1.76 8.52
N ALA A 89 7.37 1.27 7.40
CA ALA A 89 8.60 1.80 6.79
C ALA A 89 8.43 3.25 6.34
N TYR A 90 7.24 3.64 5.85
CA TYR A 90 6.93 5.02 5.51
C TYR A 90 7.04 5.94 6.74
N ILE A 91 6.36 5.60 7.84
CA ILE A 91 6.37 6.38 9.09
C ILE A 91 7.79 6.45 9.67
N LEU A 92 8.49 5.32 9.73
CA LEU A 92 9.85 5.26 10.26
C LEU A 92 10.85 6.05 9.40
N TYR A 93 10.70 6.04 8.07
CA TYR A 93 11.57 6.81 7.17
C TYR A 93 11.34 8.31 7.33
N GLU A 94 10.09 8.73 7.49
CA GLU A 94 9.73 10.12 7.74
C GLU A 94 10.32 10.62 9.07
N GLU A 95 10.11 9.87 10.16
CA GLU A 95 10.56 10.25 11.50
C GLU A 95 12.08 10.16 11.70
N LEU A 96 12.75 9.14 11.17
CA LEU A 96 14.18 8.91 11.47
C LEU A 96 15.12 9.62 10.50
N ILE A 97 14.71 9.78 9.24
CA ILE A 97 15.58 10.21 8.14
C ILE A 97 15.14 11.59 7.63
N ALA A 98 13.85 11.80 7.36
CA ALA A 98 13.37 13.08 6.84
C ALA A 98 13.28 14.18 7.92
N TYR A 99 12.81 13.85 9.13
CA TYR A 99 12.72 14.82 10.22
C TYR A 99 14.12 15.26 10.71
N ARG A 100 15.09 14.34 10.75
CA ARG A 100 16.49 14.63 11.12
C ARG A 100 17.19 15.59 10.14
N THR A 101 16.88 15.52 8.85
CA THR A 101 17.50 16.38 7.83
C THR A 101 16.80 17.73 7.64
N ASN A 102 15.56 17.89 8.09
CA ASN A 102 14.79 19.14 8.03
C ASN A 102 14.90 20.01 9.31
N PHE A 103 15.69 19.60 10.32
CA PHE A 103 16.06 20.44 11.48
C PHE A 103 17.25 21.37 11.15
N SER A 104 17.12 22.20 10.12
CA SER A 104 18.11 23.24 9.76
C SER A 104 17.53 24.66 9.79
N GLY A 105 16.41 24.87 10.49
CA GLY A 105 15.68 26.14 10.47
C GLY A 105 14.92 26.51 11.74
N TRP A 106 15.51 26.23 12.91
CA TRP A 106 15.41 27.06 14.12
C TRP A 106 16.79 27.13 14.76
#